data_AF-A0AAV6PH59-F1
#
_entry.id   AF-A0AAV6PH59-F1
#
_cell.length_a   1.000
_cell.length_b   1.000
_cell.length_c   1.000
_cell.angle_alpha   90.00
_cell.angle_beta   90.00
_cell.angle_gamma   90.00
#
_symmetry.space_group_name_H-M   'P 1'
#
loop_
_entity.id
_entity.type
_entity.pdbx_description
1 polymer ?
#
loop_
_entity_poly.entity_id
_entity_poly.type
_entity_poly.pdbx_seq_one_letter_code
_entity_poly.pdbx_strand_id
1 'polypeptide(L)'
;MSVYCLIECVHLLHRYKDKDHDATMSILDIGLLTGFTVNKNDLDMLAKGRARTIAKYEMNTVLSERGSLIIYLDKVSHTQSEEITFRIHQTLKVGVMQPAAVSVYEYYDQTQCVKFYHPERKAGQLLRLCRNEACTCAEENCSMQKKGKISNDLRTDKPCESTPTSKIDFVYKVRVEEFTEGLSTDIYTMRIMEVIKEGTYDVGPQGKLRAFLSYPHCREALDLGKGKTYLIMGTSKDIHKDQSYQYVLGERTWIEYWPTDAECQKDEHRPTCLGLEEMVTQYTLFGCPL
;
A
#
# COMPACT_ATOMS: atom_id res chain seq x y z
N MET A 1 -9.06 20.02 21.22
CA MET A 1 -8.35 20.45 20.00
C MET A 1 -6.88 20.15 20.22
N SER A 2 -6.44 18.92 19.91
CA SER A 2 -5.06 18.50 20.18
C SER A 2 -4.18 18.87 19.00
N VAL A 3 -3.39 19.93 19.16
CA VAL A 3 -2.33 20.31 18.22
C VAL A 3 -1.14 19.40 18.51
N TYR A 4 -1.01 18.30 17.78
CA TYR A 4 0.21 17.50 17.81
C TYR A 4 1.20 18.11 16.83
N CYS A 5 2.24 18.78 17.35
CA CYS A 5 3.40 19.16 16.54
C CYS A 5 4.34 17.95 16.51
N LEU A 6 4.17 17.08 15.52
CA LEU A 6 5.12 15.99 15.25
C LEU A 6 6.36 16.63 14.62
N ILE A 7 7.40 16.84 15.42
CA ILE A 7 8.74 17.11 14.90
C ILE A 7 9.27 15.76 14.42
N GLU A 8 9.30 15.56 13.10
CA GLU A 8 9.93 14.38 12.51
C GLU A 8 11.38 14.71 12.12
N CYS A 9 12.30 13.77 12.36
CA CYS A 9 13.70 13.90 12.00
C CYS A 9 14.04 12.93 10.86
N VAL A 10 14.76 13.41 9.85
CA VAL A 10 15.33 12.56 8.81
C VAL A 10 16.79 12.32 9.15
N HIS A 11 17.19 11.04 9.17
CA HIS A 11 18.54 10.57 9.46
C HIS A 11 19.11 9.86 8.22
N LEU A 12 20.16 10.40 7.63
CA LEU A 12 20.78 9.89 6.41
C LEU A 12 22.20 9.44 6.69
N LEU A 13 22.42 8.13 6.70
CA LEU A 13 23.74 7.53 6.82
C LEU A 13 24.31 7.22 5.44
N HIS A 14 25.47 7.76 5.12
CA HIS A 14 26.13 7.55 3.83
C HIS A 14 27.60 7.13 3.98
N ARG A 15 28.06 6.29 3.05
CA ARG A 15 29.45 5.86 2.92
C ARG A 15 29.69 5.42 1.49
N TYR A 16 30.84 5.79 0.92
CA TYR A 16 31.23 5.35 -0.40
C TYR A 16 31.77 3.92 -0.34
N LYS A 17 31.38 3.07 -1.29
CA LYS A 17 31.78 1.65 -1.30
C LYS A 17 32.91 1.41 -2.29
N ASP A 18 34.02 2.09 -2.05
CA ASP A 18 35.28 1.87 -2.77
C ASP A 18 36.38 1.39 -1.81
N LYS A 19 37.44 0.78 -2.35
CA LYS A 19 38.55 0.24 -1.55
C LYS A 19 39.67 1.26 -1.33
N ASP A 20 39.84 2.21 -2.24
CA ASP A 20 41.08 2.95 -2.41
C ASP A 20 40.87 4.48 -2.35
N HIS A 21 39.67 4.99 -2.62
CA HIS A 21 39.42 6.44 -2.61
C HIS A 21 38.07 6.88 -2.05
N ASP A 22 38.02 8.13 -1.58
CA ASP A 22 36.75 8.82 -1.25
C ASP A 22 36.05 9.25 -2.55
N ALA A 23 34.71 9.32 -2.53
CA ALA A 23 33.96 9.96 -3.61
C ALA A 23 34.05 11.48 -3.46
N THR A 24 34.27 12.19 -4.56
CA THR A 24 34.40 13.66 -4.55
C THR A 24 33.17 14.31 -5.18
N MET A 25 32.79 15.50 -4.70
CA MET A 25 31.66 16.27 -5.25
C MET A 25 30.38 15.43 -5.37
N SER A 26 29.99 14.79 -4.26
CA SER A 26 28.78 13.97 -4.24
C SER A 26 27.54 14.83 -4.03
N ILE A 27 26.44 14.41 -4.63
CA ILE A 27 25.12 15.04 -4.50
C ILE A 27 24.19 14.06 -3.79
N LEU A 28 23.50 14.59 -2.80
CA LEU A 28 22.43 13.93 -2.07
C LEU A 28 21.12 14.63 -2.45
N ASP A 29 20.29 13.95 -3.25
CA ASP A 29 19.00 14.47 -3.71
C ASP A 29 17.86 13.77 -2.94
N ILE A 30 17.15 14.56 -2.15
CA ILE A 30 16.17 14.10 -1.16
C ILE A 30 14.80 14.61 -1.61
N GLY A 31 13.96 13.70 -2.09
CA GLY A 31 12.55 14.00 -2.28
C GLY A 31 11.89 14.25 -0.92
N LEU A 32 10.99 15.24 -0.85
CA LEU A 32 10.19 15.46 0.36
C LEU A 32 8.90 14.64 0.32
N LEU A 33 8.44 14.23 1.49
CA LEU A 33 7.09 13.66 1.64
C LEU A 33 6.05 14.74 1.29
N THR A 34 4.96 14.34 0.65
CA THR A 34 3.90 15.28 0.28
C THR A 34 3.36 16.01 1.52
N GLY A 35 3.38 17.35 1.48
CA GLY A 35 2.91 18.18 2.59
C GLY A 35 3.95 18.41 3.69
N PHE A 36 5.20 18.02 3.48
CA PHE A 36 6.31 18.29 4.40
C PHE A 36 7.27 19.35 3.84
N THR A 37 7.89 20.09 4.76
CA THR A 37 8.95 21.05 4.46
C THR A 37 10.09 20.85 5.45
N VAL A 38 11.30 21.25 5.07
CA VAL A 38 12.49 21.05 5.91
C VAL A 38 12.77 22.25 6.81
N ASN A 39 13.39 21.99 7.96
CA ASN A 39 13.83 23.02 8.87
C ASN A 39 15.10 23.70 8.34
N LYS A 40 14.96 24.92 7.82
CA LYS A 40 16.07 25.70 7.26
C LYS A 40 17.17 26.01 8.28
N ASN A 41 16.83 26.16 9.57
CA ASN A 41 17.82 26.47 10.60
C ASN A 41 18.80 25.29 10.79
N ASP A 42 18.30 24.06 10.74
CA ASP A 42 19.14 22.86 10.86
C ASP A 42 20.08 22.76 9.66
N LEU A 43 19.58 23.00 8.44
CA LEU A 43 20.39 23.00 7.21
C LEU A 43 21.43 24.14 7.19
N ASP A 44 21.08 25.32 7.66
CA ASP A 44 22.01 26.44 7.78
C ASP A 44 23.11 26.15 8.80
N MET A 45 22.80 25.46 9.90
CA MET A 45 23.81 24.98 10.85
C MET A 45 24.77 23.97 10.21
N LEU A 46 24.27 23.04 9.39
CA LEU A 46 25.10 22.07 8.68
C LEU A 46 26.00 22.72 7.62
N ALA A 47 25.53 23.77 6.93
CA ALA A 47 26.25 24.42 5.83
C ALA A 47 27.17 25.56 6.28
N LYS A 48 26.79 26.31 7.32
CA LYS A 48 27.47 27.54 7.77
C LYS A 48 28.00 27.47 9.21
N GLY A 49 27.73 26.37 9.91
CA GLY A 49 28.19 26.17 11.28
C GLY A 49 29.70 25.95 11.39
N ARG A 50 30.19 25.94 12.64
CA ARG A 50 31.62 25.73 12.95
C ARG A 50 32.13 24.33 12.58
N ALA A 51 31.24 23.34 12.58
CA ALA A 51 31.48 21.99 12.12
C ALA A 51 30.66 21.73 10.85
N ARG A 52 31.01 22.46 9.78
CA ARG A 52 30.33 22.34 8.48
C ARG A 52 30.50 20.92 7.94
N THR A 53 29.38 20.24 7.73
CA THR A 53 29.34 18.88 7.18
C THR A 53 28.91 18.87 5.71
N ILE A 54 28.21 19.92 5.26
CA ILE A 54 27.72 20.03 3.88
C ILE A 54 28.26 21.27 3.18
N ALA A 55 28.51 21.18 1.88
CA ALA A 55 29.02 22.30 1.10
C ALA A 55 27.93 23.35 0.87
N LYS A 56 26.80 22.95 0.29
CA LYS A 56 25.65 23.84 0.09
C LYS A 56 24.37 23.01 0.02
N TYR A 57 23.23 23.67 0.14
CA TYR A 57 21.95 23.04 -0.12
C TYR A 57 21.06 23.95 -0.95
N GLU A 58 20.19 23.34 -1.75
CA GLU A 58 19.24 24.03 -2.63
C GLU A 58 17.87 23.36 -2.49
N MET A 59 16.81 24.17 -2.47
CA MET A 59 15.44 23.65 -2.58
C MET A 59 15.05 23.68 -4.04
N ASN A 60 14.76 22.51 -4.61
CA ASN A 60 14.19 22.43 -5.94
C ASN A 60 12.67 22.32 -5.83
N THR A 61 11.98 23.45 -6.05
CA THR A 61 10.52 23.50 -6.14
C THR A 61 10.02 23.44 -7.59
N VAL A 62 10.93 23.40 -8.56
CA VAL A 62 10.61 23.59 -9.99
C VAL A 62 10.28 22.27 -10.68
N LEU A 63 10.80 21.13 -10.18
CA LEU A 63 10.69 19.83 -10.84
C LEU A 63 9.67 18.86 -10.22
N SER A 64 9.01 19.19 -9.11
CA SER A 64 8.03 18.30 -8.47
C SER A 64 7.05 19.06 -7.58
N GLU A 65 5.76 18.66 -7.59
CA GLU A 65 4.72 19.11 -6.64
C GLU A 65 5.11 18.87 -5.17
N ARG A 66 6.06 17.95 -4.91
CA ARG A 66 6.54 17.59 -3.56
C ARG A 66 7.70 18.45 -3.08
N GLY A 67 8.42 19.11 -4.00
CA GLY A 67 9.72 19.71 -3.73
C GLY A 67 10.81 18.65 -3.44
N SER A 68 12.06 18.99 -3.75
CA SER A 68 13.23 18.22 -3.29
C SER A 68 14.27 19.11 -2.64
N LEU A 69 15.04 18.53 -1.73
CA LEU A 69 16.21 19.12 -1.11
C LEU A 69 17.45 18.50 -1.73
N ILE A 70 18.27 19.33 -2.37
CA ILE A 70 19.55 18.91 -2.94
C ILE A 70 20.64 19.38 -1.97
N ILE A 71 21.43 18.45 -1.46
CA ILE A 71 22.59 18.71 -0.61
C ILE A 71 23.84 18.36 -1.40
N TYR A 72 24.81 19.26 -1.39
CA TYR A 72 26.10 19.08 -2.03
C TYR A 72 27.14 18.78 -0.96
N LEU A 73 27.93 17.73 -1.18
CA LEU A 73 29.00 17.28 -0.30
C LEU A 73 30.32 17.42 -1.04
N ASP A 74 31.34 17.97 -0.37
CA ASP A 74 32.68 18.09 -0.96
C ASP A 74 33.28 16.69 -1.20
N LYS A 75 33.00 15.74 -0.29
CA LYS A 75 33.37 14.34 -0.42
C LYS A 75 32.47 13.42 0.41
N VAL A 76 32.50 12.13 0.10
CA VAL A 76 31.93 11.06 0.94
C VAL A 76 33.01 10.03 1.22
N SER A 77 33.24 9.75 2.51
CA SER A 77 34.31 8.83 2.91
C SER A 77 34.04 7.39 2.48
N HIS A 78 35.09 6.69 2.04
CA HIS A 78 35.04 5.23 1.83
C HIS A 78 35.30 4.41 3.11
N THR A 79 35.95 5.03 4.11
CA THR A 79 36.36 4.34 5.36
C THR A 79 35.34 4.50 6.48
N GLN A 80 34.74 5.68 6.63
CA GLN A 80 33.82 5.98 7.74
C GLN A 80 32.42 6.29 7.21
N SER A 81 31.41 5.82 7.95
CA SER A 81 30.02 6.23 7.69
C SER A 81 29.76 7.59 8.33
N GLU A 82 29.21 8.51 7.55
CA GLU A 82 28.85 9.85 8.01
C GLU A 82 27.32 9.98 8.04
N GLU A 83 26.81 10.76 8.98
CA GLU A 83 25.37 10.99 9.17
C GLU A 83 25.01 12.46 8.98
N ILE A 84 23.95 12.70 8.21
CA ILE A 84 23.29 14.00 8.09
C ILE A 84 21.89 13.89 8.69
N THR A 85 21.59 14.77 9.64
CA THR A 85 20.30 14.81 10.32
C THR A 85 19.71 16.21 10.26
N PHE A 86 18.42 16.30 9.92
CA PHE A 86 17.66 17.55 9.97
C PHE A 86 16.18 17.27 10.24
N ARG A 87 15.48 18.25 10.81
CA ARG A 87 14.05 18.16 11.06
C ARG A 87 13.23 18.48 9.82
N ILE A 88 12.10 17.81 9.69
CA ILE A 88 11.03 18.11 8.73
C ILE A 88 9.74 18.43 9.48
N HIS A 89 8.91 19.26 8.87
CA HIS A 89 7.67 19.78 9.43
C HIS A 89 6.53 19.55 8.44
N GLN A 90 5.44 18.97 8.93
CA GLN A 90 4.22 18.83 8.14
C GLN A 90 3.49 20.18 8.05
N THR A 91 3.42 20.75 6.86
CA THR A 91 2.71 22.01 6.58
C THR A 91 1.32 21.78 6.01
N LEU A 92 1.09 20.64 5.35
CA LEU A 92 -0.19 20.24 4.81
C LEU A 92 -0.50 18.79 5.16
N LYS A 93 -1.66 18.55 5.78
CA LYS A 93 -2.15 17.19 6.03
C LYS A 93 -2.79 16.64 4.75
N VAL A 94 -2.18 15.60 4.19
CA VAL A 94 -2.70 14.87 3.02
C VAL A 94 -3.27 13.52 3.44
N GLY A 95 -4.21 12.99 2.66
CA GLY A 95 -4.90 11.74 2.99
C GLY A 95 -4.03 10.48 2.83
N VAL A 96 -3.13 10.46 1.85
CA VAL A 96 -2.17 9.38 1.63
C VAL A 96 -0.78 9.98 1.41
N MET A 97 0.16 9.59 2.26
CA MET A 97 1.57 9.94 2.12
C MET A 97 2.26 8.83 1.31
N GLN A 98 2.93 9.21 0.22
CA GLN A 98 3.74 8.28 -0.55
C GLN A 98 5.19 8.35 -0.05
N PRO A 99 5.94 7.23 -0.08
CA PRO A 99 7.36 7.26 0.24
C PRO A 99 8.10 8.23 -0.67
N ALA A 100 9.11 8.87 -0.11
CA ALA A 100 9.99 9.76 -0.86
C ALA A 100 11.36 9.10 -1.06
N ALA A 101 11.96 9.38 -2.22
CA ALA A 101 13.25 8.83 -2.59
C ALA A 101 14.40 9.69 -2.04
N VAL A 102 15.51 9.04 -1.74
CA VAL A 102 16.80 9.66 -1.47
C VAL A 102 17.81 9.02 -2.39
N SER A 103 18.48 9.81 -3.21
CA SER A 103 19.53 9.35 -4.09
C SER A 103 20.87 9.98 -3.74
N VAL A 104 21.93 9.18 -3.83
CA VAL A 104 23.32 9.63 -3.72
C VAL A 104 24.03 9.27 -5.01
N TYR A 105 24.73 10.25 -5.59
CA TYR A 105 25.51 10.07 -6.81
C TYR A 105 26.69 11.04 -6.84
N GLU A 106 27.69 10.75 -7.65
CA GLU A 106 28.81 11.63 -7.88
C GLU A 106 28.48 12.63 -8.99
N TYR A 107 29.09 13.82 -8.97
CA TYR A 107 28.82 14.81 -10.01
C TYR A 107 29.18 14.32 -11.43
N TYR A 108 30.24 13.51 -11.54
CA TYR A 108 30.72 12.99 -12.82
C TYR A 108 30.16 11.60 -13.19
N ASP A 109 29.70 10.83 -12.21
CA ASP A 109 29.07 9.52 -12.42
C ASP A 109 27.60 9.57 -11.98
N GLN A 110 26.71 9.43 -12.96
CA GLN A 110 25.26 9.45 -12.74
C GLN A 110 24.72 8.11 -12.24
N THR A 111 25.57 7.15 -11.86
CA THR A 111 25.14 5.92 -11.22
C THR A 111 24.59 6.23 -9.82
N GLN A 112 23.27 6.21 -9.68
CA GLN A 112 22.59 6.61 -8.45
C GLN A 112 22.37 5.44 -7.51
N CYS A 113 22.72 5.60 -6.23
CA CYS A 113 22.23 4.74 -5.16
C CYS A 113 20.94 5.33 -4.61
N VAL A 114 19.81 4.64 -4.79
CA VAL A 114 18.49 5.12 -4.36
C VAL A 114 17.96 4.31 -3.18
N LYS A 115 17.46 5.01 -2.17
CA LYS A 115 16.67 4.48 -1.05
C LYS A 115 15.37 5.27 -0.90
N PHE A 116 14.45 4.76 -0.10
CA PHE A 116 13.18 5.41 0.18
C PHE A 116 12.99 5.58 1.69
N TYR A 117 12.24 6.60 2.10
CA TYR A 117 11.86 6.81 3.49
C TYR A 117 10.36 7.15 3.60
N HIS A 118 9.75 6.72 4.71
CA HIS A 118 8.36 6.99 5.06
C HIS A 118 8.17 6.73 6.57
N PRO A 119 7.51 7.61 7.34
CA PRO A 119 7.43 7.50 8.81
C PRO A 119 6.73 6.23 9.27
N GLU A 120 5.68 5.82 8.57
CA GLU A 120 4.86 4.66 8.94
C GLU A 120 5.31 3.34 8.28
N ARG A 121 6.29 3.36 7.37
CA ARG A 121 6.72 2.13 6.64
C ARG A 121 8.13 1.73 7.05
N LYS A 122 8.33 0.43 7.26
CA LYS A 122 9.65 -0.14 7.55
C LYS A 122 10.63 0.17 6.41
N ALA A 123 11.69 0.91 6.71
CA ALA A 123 12.71 1.36 5.75
C ALA A 123 12.14 2.09 4.51
N GLY A 124 10.99 2.76 4.64
CA GLY A 124 10.36 3.52 3.55
C GLY A 124 10.00 2.71 2.31
N GLN A 125 9.91 1.38 2.43
CA GLN A 125 9.75 0.52 1.26
C GLN A 125 8.48 0.87 0.47
N LEU A 126 8.64 0.89 -0.86
CA LEU A 126 7.51 0.89 -1.77
C LEU A 126 6.70 -0.40 -1.54
N LEU A 127 5.39 -0.26 -1.59
CA LEU A 127 4.49 -1.41 -1.60
C LEU A 127 4.75 -2.18 -2.87
N ARG A 128 5.15 -3.44 -2.68
CA ARG A 128 5.47 -4.35 -3.76
C ARG A 128 4.71 -5.62 -3.53
N LEU A 129 4.09 -6.11 -4.59
CA LEU A 129 3.59 -7.47 -4.64
C LEU A 129 4.70 -8.33 -5.20
N CYS A 130 5.43 -8.99 -4.31
CA CYS A 130 6.54 -9.87 -4.67
C CYS A 130 6.07 -11.32 -4.75
N ARG A 131 6.44 -11.99 -5.85
CA ARG A 131 6.24 -13.42 -6.08
C ARG A 131 7.55 -14.03 -6.52
N ASN A 132 8.11 -14.91 -5.70
CA ASN A 132 9.46 -15.44 -5.91
C ASN A 132 10.44 -14.27 -6.16
N GLU A 133 11.03 -14.17 -7.35
CA GLU A 133 11.97 -13.08 -7.72
C GLU A 133 11.31 -11.89 -8.44
N ALA A 134 10.05 -11.99 -8.85
CA ALA A 134 9.34 -10.95 -9.59
C ALA A 134 8.48 -10.08 -8.65
N CYS A 135 8.74 -8.78 -8.59
CA CYS A 135 7.94 -7.84 -7.81
C CYS A 135 7.28 -6.80 -8.71
N THR A 136 5.98 -6.58 -8.55
CA THR A 136 5.26 -5.46 -9.17
C THR A 136 5.03 -4.35 -8.16
N CYS A 137 5.06 -3.09 -8.62
CA CYS A 137 4.72 -1.94 -7.79
C CYS A 137 3.22 -1.98 -7.45
N ALA A 138 2.89 -1.75 -6.19
CA ALA A 138 1.55 -1.90 -5.64
C ALA A 138 1.17 -0.72 -4.73
N GLU A 139 1.52 0.50 -5.14
CA GLU A 139 1.16 1.75 -4.44
C GLU A 139 -0.31 2.17 -4.63
N GLU A 140 -1.16 1.28 -5.14
CA GLU A 140 -2.59 1.55 -5.33
C GLU A 140 -3.37 1.54 -4.00
N ASN A 141 -4.57 2.14 -4.04
CA ASN A 141 -5.47 2.25 -2.90
C ASN A 141 -5.89 0.87 -2.34
N CYS A 142 -6.04 0.79 -1.01
CA CYS A 142 -6.56 -0.39 -0.33
C CYS A 142 -8.01 -0.72 -0.75
N SER A 143 -8.34 -2.01 -0.84
CA SER A 143 -9.74 -2.42 -0.65
C SER A 143 -10.14 -2.12 0.79
N MET A 144 -11.31 -1.53 0.98
CA MET A 144 -11.90 -1.32 2.30
C MET A 144 -13.10 -2.25 2.47
N GLN A 145 -13.22 -2.85 3.65
CA GLN A 145 -14.43 -3.59 3.96
C GLN A 145 -15.61 -2.62 3.99
N LYS A 146 -16.65 -2.95 3.21
CA LYS A 146 -17.91 -2.23 3.20
C LYS A 146 -18.60 -2.47 4.54
N LYS A 147 -18.69 -1.42 5.36
CA LYS A 147 -19.41 -1.39 6.65
C LYS A 147 -20.53 -0.36 6.59
N GLY A 148 -21.59 -0.58 7.37
CA GLY A 148 -22.73 0.34 7.48
C GLY A 148 -23.92 -0.06 6.59
N LYS A 149 -24.76 0.91 6.25
CA LYS A 149 -25.97 0.69 5.44
C LYS A 149 -25.61 0.63 3.96
N ILE A 150 -25.53 -0.58 3.43
CA ILE A 150 -25.31 -0.87 2.00
C ILE A 150 -26.68 -1.09 1.36
N SER A 151 -26.94 -0.44 0.23
CA SER A 151 -28.20 -0.63 -0.52
C SER A 151 -28.29 -2.05 -1.08
N ASN A 152 -29.47 -2.67 -0.98
CA ASN A 152 -29.72 -3.98 -1.58
C ASN A 152 -29.65 -3.91 -3.11
N ASP A 153 -30.18 -2.84 -3.73
CA ASP A 153 -30.10 -2.65 -5.18
C ASP A 153 -28.65 -2.65 -5.65
N LEU A 154 -27.79 -1.90 -4.95
CA LEU A 154 -26.35 -1.86 -5.24
C LEU A 154 -25.72 -3.25 -5.10
N ARG A 155 -26.10 -4.01 -4.07
CA ARG A 155 -25.57 -5.36 -3.83
C ARG A 155 -26.01 -6.33 -4.94
N THR A 156 -27.25 -6.24 -5.39
CA THR A 156 -27.84 -7.08 -6.44
C THR A 156 -27.28 -6.76 -7.83
N ASP A 157 -27.02 -5.49 -8.12
CA ASP A 157 -26.48 -5.05 -9.41
C ASP A 157 -24.97 -5.34 -9.54
N LYS A 158 -24.22 -5.27 -8.43
CA LYS A 158 -22.75 -5.36 -8.42
C LYS A 158 -22.19 -6.64 -9.08
N PRO A 159 -22.72 -7.85 -8.83
CA PRO A 159 -22.29 -9.08 -9.51
C PRO A 159 -22.25 -8.99 -11.04
N CYS A 160 -23.07 -8.11 -11.63
CA CYS A 160 -23.22 -7.95 -13.07
C CYS A 160 -22.53 -6.72 -13.63
N GLU A 161 -21.77 -6.00 -12.80
CA GLU A 161 -21.03 -4.83 -13.25
C GLU A 161 -19.99 -5.21 -14.32
N SER A 162 -20.15 -4.61 -15.50
CA SER A 162 -19.26 -4.79 -16.66
C SER A 162 -19.07 -3.47 -17.41
N THR A 163 -18.54 -2.48 -16.70
CA THR A 163 -18.18 -1.18 -17.26
C THR A 163 -16.75 -1.20 -17.83
N PRO A 164 -16.34 -0.23 -18.68
CA PRO A 164 -14.97 -0.15 -19.17
C PRO A 164 -13.91 -0.04 -18.07
N THR A 165 -14.28 0.54 -16.92
CA THR A 165 -13.38 0.84 -15.80
C THR A 165 -13.46 -0.18 -14.66
N SER A 166 -14.52 -0.97 -14.59
CA SER A 166 -14.75 -1.95 -13.52
C SER A 166 -15.61 -3.11 -14.01
N LYS A 167 -15.15 -4.32 -13.71
CA LYS A 167 -15.79 -5.58 -14.12
C LYS A 167 -15.75 -6.58 -12.97
N ILE A 168 -16.88 -7.19 -12.64
CA ILE A 168 -16.95 -8.28 -11.68
C ILE A 168 -17.00 -9.61 -12.44
N ASP A 169 -15.90 -10.36 -12.39
CA ASP A 169 -15.77 -11.67 -13.06
C ASP A 169 -16.17 -12.83 -12.13
N PHE A 170 -16.02 -12.66 -10.81
CA PHE A 170 -16.34 -13.70 -9.83
C PHE A 170 -17.02 -13.11 -8.58
N VAL A 171 -17.84 -13.94 -7.92
CA VAL A 171 -18.53 -13.63 -6.66
C VAL A 171 -18.55 -14.86 -5.78
N TYR A 172 -17.91 -14.78 -4.62
CA TYR A 172 -17.74 -15.89 -3.69
C TYR A 172 -18.15 -15.53 -2.27
N LYS A 173 -18.71 -16.51 -1.56
CA LYS A 173 -18.75 -16.52 -0.09
C LYS A 173 -17.51 -17.25 0.41
N VAL A 174 -16.71 -16.59 1.22
CA VAL A 174 -15.43 -17.14 1.71
C VAL A 174 -15.37 -17.13 3.23
N ARG A 175 -14.57 -18.04 3.80
CA ARG A 175 -14.24 -18.08 5.23
C ARG A 175 -12.74 -17.91 5.42
N VAL A 176 -12.33 -17.04 6.33
CA VAL A 176 -10.92 -16.87 6.68
C VAL A 176 -10.48 -18.02 7.59
N GLU A 177 -9.53 -18.82 7.14
CA GLU A 177 -9.01 -19.97 7.90
C GLU A 177 -7.72 -19.57 8.64
N GLU A 178 -6.81 -18.90 7.94
CA GLU A 178 -5.52 -18.47 8.49
C GLU A 178 -5.12 -17.09 7.98
N PHE A 179 -4.31 -16.40 8.77
CA PHE A 179 -3.70 -15.12 8.44
C PHE A 179 -2.20 -15.20 8.72
N THR A 180 -1.41 -14.86 7.71
CA THR A 180 0.05 -14.80 7.80
C THR A 180 0.49 -13.38 7.55
N GLU A 181 1.11 -12.80 8.56
CA GLU A 181 1.68 -11.46 8.48
C GLU A 181 2.95 -11.47 7.61
N GLY A 182 3.02 -10.56 6.63
CA GLY A 182 4.22 -10.39 5.81
C GLY A 182 4.82 -8.99 5.91
N LEU A 183 6.08 -8.86 5.48
CA LEU A 183 6.79 -7.59 5.49
C LEU A 183 6.25 -6.59 4.45
N SER A 184 5.89 -7.08 3.26
CA SER A 184 5.34 -6.28 2.15
C SER A 184 3.92 -6.67 1.78
N THR A 185 3.57 -7.94 1.97
CA THR A 185 2.28 -8.52 1.55
C THR A 185 1.78 -9.43 2.65
N ASP A 186 0.56 -9.17 3.10
CA ASP A 186 -0.16 -10.06 4.01
C ASP A 186 -0.90 -11.13 3.23
N ILE A 187 -1.02 -12.31 3.82
CA ILE A 187 -1.67 -13.46 3.19
C ILE A 187 -2.82 -13.93 4.07
N TYR A 188 -4.04 -13.86 3.53
CA TYR A 188 -5.23 -14.45 4.11
C TYR A 188 -5.54 -15.76 3.39
N THR A 189 -5.34 -16.89 4.07
CA THR A 189 -5.74 -18.19 3.54
C THR A 189 -7.23 -18.35 3.79
N MET A 190 -8.01 -18.32 2.72
CA MET A 190 -9.47 -18.39 2.79
C MET A 190 -9.99 -19.62 2.08
N ARG A 191 -11.05 -20.21 2.62
CA ARG A 191 -11.83 -21.27 1.98
C ARG A 191 -13.00 -20.66 1.21
N ILE A 192 -13.12 -21.01 -0.07
CA ILE A 192 -14.28 -20.63 -0.87
C ILE A 192 -15.43 -21.58 -0.51
N MET A 193 -16.40 -21.08 0.25
CA MET A 193 -17.52 -21.87 0.76
C MET A 193 -18.58 -22.08 -0.33
N GLU A 194 -18.90 -21.01 -1.06
CA GLU A 194 -19.96 -20.98 -2.06
C GLU A 194 -19.52 -20.13 -3.25
N VAL A 195 -19.80 -20.63 -4.45
CA VAL A 195 -19.55 -19.93 -5.72
C VAL A 195 -20.86 -19.43 -6.28
N ILE A 196 -21.10 -18.13 -6.14
CA ILE A 196 -22.33 -17.47 -6.61
C ILE A 196 -22.17 -17.13 -8.09
N LYS A 197 -21.03 -16.54 -8.46
CA LYS A 197 -20.60 -16.30 -9.85
C LYS A 197 -19.25 -16.92 -10.06
N GLU A 198 -19.20 -17.94 -10.92
CA GLU A 198 -17.94 -18.57 -11.30
C GLU A 198 -17.16 -17.68 -12.29
N GLY A 199 -15.87 -17.51 -12.01
CA GLY A 199 -14.96 -16.78 -12.89
C GLY A 199 -14.37 -17.69 -13.97
N THR A 200 -13.88 -17.10 -15.04
CA THR A 200 -13.28 -17.85 -16.17
C THR A 200 -11.86 -18.34 -15.91
N TYR A 201 -11.16 -17.77 -14.90
CA TYR A 201 -9.72 -18.00 -14.69
C TYR A 201 -9.41 -19.10 -13.65
N ASP A 202 -10.14 -19.13 -12.52
CA ASP A 202 -10.10 -20.21 -11.53
C ASP A 202 -11.40 -21.01 -11.58
N VAL A 203 -11.36 -22.16 -12.27
CA VAL A 203 -12.52 -23.02 -12.52
C VAL A 203 -12.67 -24.05 -11.39
N GLY A 204 -13.90 -24.23 -10.91
CA GLY A 204 -14.27 -25.07 -9.78
C GLY A 204 -13.56 -24.70 -8.47
N PRO A 205 -13.63 -23.44 -7.99
CA PRO A 205 -12.93 -23.02 -6.79
C PRO A 205 -13.62 -23.42 -5.48
N GLN A 206 -14.88 -23.89 -5.53
CA GLN A 206 -15.67 -24.25 -4.36
C GLN A 206 -14.98 -25.32 -3.49
N GLY A 207 -14.99 -25.10 -2.19
CA GLY A 207 -14.36 -25.95 -1.17
C GLY A 207 -12.84 -25.80 -1.05
N LYS A 208 -12.16 -25.19 -2.02
CA LYS A 208 -10.69 -25.08 -2.06
C LYS A 208 -10.19 -23.93 -1.19
N LEU A 209 -8.96 -24.08 -0.71
CA LEU A 209 -8.20 -23.00 -0.08
C LEU A 209 -7.51 -22.16 -1.15
N ARG A 210 -7.59 -20.84 -0.98
CA ARG A 210 -6.97 -19.84 -1.84
C ARG A 210 -6.30 -18.77 -0.98
N ALA A 211 -5.18 -18.25 -1.46
CA ALA A 211 -4.50 -17.14 -0.83
C ALA A 211 -5.08 -15.82 -1.36
N PHE A 212 -5.56 -14.98 -0.46
CA PHE A 212 -5.96 -13.60 -0.74
C PHE A 212 -4.87 -12.66 -0.19
N LEU A 213 -4.26 -11.89 -1.08
CA LEU A 213 -3.11 -11.05 -0.81
C LEU A 213 -3.58 -9.62 -0.54
N SER A 214 -3.07 -9.03 0.53
CA SER A 214 -3.28 -7.61 0.84
C SER A 214 -1.99 -6.97 1.35
N TYR A 215 -2.08 -5.74 1.85
CA TYR A 215 -0.95 -4.96 2.33
C TYR A 215 -1.08 -4.65 3.83
N PRO A 216 0.06 -4.56 4.55
CA PRO A 216 0.05 -4.26 5.98
C PRO A 216 -0.73 -3.00 6.39
N HIS A 217 -0.66 -1.94 5.58
CA HIS A 217 -1.36 -0.68 5.85
C HIS A 217 -2.89 -0.77 5.61
N CYS A 218 -3.38 -1.82 4.95
CA CYS A 218 -4.81 -2.04 4.70
C CYS A 218 -5.49 -2.87 5.78
N ARG A 219 -4.77 -3.42 6.77
CA ARG A 219 -5.31 -4.34 7.78
C ARG A 219 -6.50 -3.77 8.53
N GLU A 220 -6.39 -2.53 9.01
CA GLU A 220 -7.45 -1.87 9.77
C GLU A 220 -8.71 -1.61 8.91
N ALA A 221 -8.50 -1.21 7.66
CA ALA A 221 -9.60 -0.95 6.72
C ALA A 221 -10.28 -2.23 6.23
N LEU A 222 -9.55 -3.34 6.15
CA LEU A 222 -10.07 -4.65 5.78
C LEU A 222 -10.78 -5.36 6.94
N ASP A 223 -10.24 -5.26 8.16
CA ASP A 223 -10.78 -5.86 9.38
C ASP A 223 -11.22 -7.33 9.22
N LEU A 224 -10.42 -8.11 8.49
CA LEU A 224 -10.69 -9.51 8.22
C LEU A 224 -10.27 -10.38 9.41
N GLY A 225 -11.26 -10.82 10.18
CA GLY A 225 -11.06 -11.75 11.30
C GLY A 225 -11.00 -13.23 10.90
N LYS A 226 -10.14 -14.01 11.58
CA LYS A 226 -10.08 -15.47 11.47
C LYS A 226 -11.41 -16.12 11.88
N GLY A 227 -11.84 -17.14 11.15
CA GLY A 227 -13.06 -17.91 11.38
C GLY A 227 -14.34 -17.24 10.87
N LYS A 228 -14.29 -15.95 10.52
CA LYS A 228 -15.40 -15.16 9.98
C LYS A 228 -15.60 -15.38 8.49
N THR A 229 -16.80 -15.08 8.02
CA THR A 229 -17.23 -15.21 6.62
C THR A 229 -17.43 -13.86 5.95
N TYR A 230 -17.13 -13.79 4.66
CA TYR A 230 -17.18 -12.55 3.87
C TYR A 230 -17.70 -12.84 2.46
N LEU A 231 -18.39 -11.86 1.89
CA LEU A 231 -18.67 -11.77 0.46
C LEU A 231 -17.47 -11.11 -0.22
N ILE A 232 -16.90 -11.76 -1.23
CA ILE A 232 -15.85 -11.19 -2.08
C ILE A 232 -16.30 -11.19 -3.53
N MET A 233 -16.26 -10.01 -4.16
CA MET A 233 -16.45 -9.84 -5.61
C MET A 233 -15.23 -9.17 -6.22
N GLY A 234 -14.77 -9.67 -7.37
CA GLY A 234 -13.58 -9.09 -8.01
C GLY A 234 -13.46 -9.44 -9.49
N THR A 235 -12.33 -9.02 -10.08
CA THR A 235 -11.99 -9.27 -11.48
C THR A 235 -10.94 -10.36 -11.61
N SER A 236 -11.01 -11.10 -12.72
CA SER A 236 -10.00 -12.08 -13.15
C SER A 236 -8.61 -11.49 -13.33
N LYS A 237 -8.50 -10.17 -13.57
CA LYS A 237 -7.20 -9.46 -13.68
C LYS A 237 -6.37 -9.52 -12.40
N ASP A 238 -7.03 -9.66 -11.26
CA ASP A 238 -6.38 -9.71 -9.94
C ASP A 238 -6.08 -11.16 -9.51
N ILE A 239 -6.48 -12.15 -10.33
CA ILE A 239 -6.23 -13.56 -10.08
C ILE A 239 -4.94 -13.97 -10.78
N HIS A 240 -4.10 -14.68 -10.04
CA HIS A 240 -2.82 -15.14 -10.52
C HIS A 240 -2.63 -16.60 -10.14
N LYS A 241 -1.96 -17.36 -11.00
CA LYS A 241 -1.70 -18.78 -10.78
C LYS A 241 -0.20 -19.00 -10.72
N ASP A 242 0.27 -19.45 -9.56
CA ASP A 242 1.60 -20.04 -9.40
C ASP A 242 1.43 -21.55 -9.17
N GLN A 243 1.66 -22.05 -7.95
CA GLN A 243 1.30 -23.42 -7.55
C GLN A 243 -0.20 -23.58 -7.26
N SER A 244 -0.81 -22.52 -6.73
CA SER A 244 -2.26 -22.42 -6.48
C SER A 244 -2.74 -21.04 -6.94
N TYR A 245 -4.06 -20.89 -7.11
CA TYR A 245 -4.63 -19.59 -7.45
C TYR A 245 -4.57 -18.64 -6.26
N GLN A 246 -4.13 -17.42 -6.53
CA GLN A 246 -3.98 -16.34 -5.57
C GLN A 246 -4.77 -15.13 -6.08
N TYR A 247 -5.38 -14.40 -5.16
CA TYR A 247 -6.25 -13.26 -5.43
C TYR A 247 -5.64 -12.01 -4.79
N VAL A 248 -5.49 -10.93 -5.53
CA VAL A 248 -5.06 -9.65 -4.96
C VAL A 248 -6.30 -8.85 -4.53
N LEU A 249 -6.34 -8.40 -3.29
CA LEU A 249 -7.36 -7.48 -2.80
C LEU A 249 -6.96 -6.05 -3.19
N GLY A 250 -7.48 -5.57 -4.32
CA GLY A 250 -7.24 -4.23 -4.86
C GLY A 250 -8.41 -3.27 -4.62
N GLU A 251 -8.26 -1.97 -4.93
CA GLU A 251 -9.28 -0.93 -4.68
C GLU A 251 -10.69 -1.29 -5.17
N ARG A 252 -10.79 -2.06 -6.25
CA ARG A 252 -12.06 -2.46 -6.88
C ARG A 252 -12.68 -3.74 -6.31
N THR A 253 -11.98 -4.45 -5.44
CA THR A 253 -12.49 -5.67 -4.82
C THR A 253 -13.58 -5.30 -3.81
N TRP A 254 -14.79 -5.85 -4.00
CA TRP A 254 -15.86 -5.71 -3.03
C TRP A 254 -15.66 -6.71 -1.90
N ILE A 255 -15.64 -6.23 -0.66
CA ILE A 255 -15.50 -7.05 0.54
C ILE A 255 -16.57 -6.61 1.54
N GLU A 256 -17.42 -7.53 1.96
CA GLU A 256 -18.51 -7.27 2.91
C GLU A 256 -18.59 -8.42 3.93
N TYR A 257 -18.83 -8.10 5.21
CA TYR A 257 -19.02 -9.15 6.22
C TYR A 257 -20.28 -9.96 5.90
N TRP A 258 -20.15 -11.28 5.93
CA TRP A 258 -21.28 -12.20 5.81
C TRP A 258 -21.62 -12.72 7.21
N PRO A 259 -22.69 -12.22 7.88
CA PRO A 259 -23.02 -12.63 9.23
C PRO A 259 -23.38 -14.12 9.32
N THR A 260 -23.13 -14.72 10.49
CA THR A 260 -23.56 -16.10 10.76
C THR A 260 -25.07 -16.20 10.92
N ASP A 261 -25.64 -17.40 10.76
CA ASP A 261 -27.09 -17.61 10.90
C ASP A 261 -27.64 -17.16 12.26
N ALA A 262 -26.85 -17.30 13.32
CA ALA A 262 -27.17 -16.82 14.66
C ALA A 262 -27.12 -15.28 14.76
N GLU A 263 -26.17 -14.63 14.09
CA GLU A 263 -26.09 -13.17 14.00
C GLU A 263 -27.26 -12.59 13.19
N CYS A 264 -27.69 -13.27 12.12
CA CYS A 264 -28.84 -12.88 11.30
C CYS A 264 -30.18 -12.84 12.06
N GLN A 265 -30.27 -13.49 13.23
CA GLN A 265 -31.44 -13.39 14.10
C GLN A 265 -31.53 -12.05 14.83
N LYS A 266 -30.43 -11.29 14.91
CA LYS A 266 -30.38 -9.97 15.55
C LYS A 266 -30.80 -8.87 14.58
N ASP A 267 -31.53 -7.88 15.08
CA ASP A 267 -32.03 -6.75 14.28
C ASP A 267 -30.91 -5.96 13.58
N GLU A 268 -29.71 -5.95 14.15
CA GLU A 268 -28.54 -5.30 13.58
C GLU A 268 -28.10 -5.92 12.24
N HIS A 269 -28.11 -7.25 12.12
CA HIS A 269 -27.61 -7.96 10.94
C HIS A 269 -28.70 -8.46 10.00
N ARG A 270 -29.95 -8.55 10.48
CA ARG A 270 -31.10 -9.02 9.68
C ARG A 270 -31.21 -8.32 8.32
N PRO A 271 -31.08 -6.98 8.19
CA PRO A 271 -31.16 -6.32 6.88
C PRO A 271 -30.06 -6.77 5.92
N THR A 272 -28.83 -6.91 6.42
CA THR A 272 -27.68 -7.38 5.62
C THR A 272 -27.88 -8.82 5.16
N CYS A 273 -28.33 -9.71 6.05
CA CYS A 273 -28.56 -11.11 5.70
C CYS A 273 -29.64 -11.26 4.62
N LEU A 274 -30.77 -10.57 4.77
CA LEU A 274 -31.83 -10.57 3.75
C LEU A 274 -31.32 -10.04 2.40
N GLY A 275 -30.55 -8.95 2.41
CA GLY A 275 -29.98 -8.39 1.19
C GLY A 275 -28.94 -9.29 0.51
N LEU A 276 -28.17 -10.06 1.29
CA LEU A 276 -27.22 -11.05 0.76
C LEU A 276 -27.97 -12.24 0.13
N GLU A 277 -28.99 -12.76 0.81
CA GLU A 277 -29.84 -13.86 0.31
C GLU A 277 -30.61 -13.46 -0.95
N GLU A 278 -31.15 -12.24 -0.98
CA GLU A 278 -31.80 -11.66 -2.14
C GLU A 278 -30.85 -11.58 -3.33
N MET A 279 -29.64 -11.04 -3.14
CA MET A 279 -28.62 -10.96 -4.19
C MET A 279 -28.29 -12.36 -4.74
N VAL A 280 -28.04 -13.35 -3.88
CA VAL A 280 -27.75 -14.73 -4.32
C VAL A 280 -28.93 -15.27 -5.12
N THR A 281 -30.15 -15.15 -4.59
CA THR A 281 -31.36 -15.67 -5.25
C THR A 281 -31.57 -15.04 -6.62
N GLN A 282 -31.47 -13.71 -6.71
CA GLN A 282 -31.62 -12.98 -7.97
C GLN A 282 -30.58 -13.43 -9.00
N TYR A 283 -29.31 -13.50 -8.61
CA TYR A 283 -28.25 -13.93 -9.51
C TYR A 283 -28.41 -15.39 -9.97
N THR A 284 -28.77 -16.30 -9.06
CA THR A 284 -28.96 -17.72 -9.39
C THR A 284 -30.16 -17.94 -10.31
N LEU A 285 -31.24 -17.17 -10.16
CA LEU A 285 -32.46 -17.33 -10.97
C LEU A 285 -32.35 -16.65 -12.34
N PHE A 286 -31.79 -15.44 -12.40
CA PHE A 286 -31.85 -14.59 -13.60
C PHE A 286 -30.48 -14.35 -14.25
N GLY A 287 -29.39 -14.61 -13.54
CA GLY A 287 -28.04 -14.26 -14.00
C GLY A 287 -27.87 -12.77 -14.20
N CYS A 288 -27.00 -12.39 -15.14
CA CYS A 288 -26.86 -11.00 -15.55
C CYS A 288 -27.72 -10.69 -16.77
N PRO A 289 -28.38 -9.52 -16.80
CA PRO A 289 -29.06 -9.05 -18.00
C PRO A 289 -28.06 -8.91 -19.15
N LEU A 290 -28.49 -9.31 -20.35
CA LEU A 290 -27.73 -9.21 -21.61
C LEU A 290 -27.61 -7.77 -22.10
#